data_AF-A0A7V1PJK1-F1
#
_entry.id   AF-A0A7V1PJK1-F1
#
_cell.length_a   1.000
_cell.length_b   1.000
_cell.length_c   1.000
_cell.angle_alpha   90.00
_cell.angle_beta   90.00
_cell.angle_gamma   90.00
#
_symmetry.space_group_name_H-M   'P 1'
#
loop_
_entity.id
_entity.type
_entity.pdbx_description
1 polymer ?
#
loop_
_entity_poly.entity_id
_entity_poly.type
_entity_poly.pdbx_seq_one_letter_code
_entity_poly.pdbx_strand_id
1 'polypeptide(L)'
;MVHYTHISYEERMLIAQLLRKGKTPYYIARWLQRKYDTIRGEIERNSTTNRWRETVYGSNSAHKKYLRRREESKRDARIIENNPCIANKLTELITTAQERDLIT
;
A
#
# COMPACT_ATOMS: atom_id res chain seq x y z
N MET A 1 0.08 3.08 24.51
CA MET A 1 -0.98 2.71 23.55
C MET A 1 -0.32 2.44 22.19
N VAL A 2 -0.58 1.30 21.55
CA VAL A 2 -0.07 1.05 20.19
C VAL A 2 -0.95 1.82 19.22
N HIS A 3 -0.45 2.91 18.64
CA HIS A 3 -1.18 3.70 17.66
C HIS A 3 -1.63 2.81 16.50
N TYR A 4 -2.87 3.01 16.04
CA TYR A 4 -3.39 2.33 14.86
C TYR A 4 -2.52 2.74 13.66
N THR A 5 -1.69 1.81 13.22
CA THR A 5 -0.80 1.97 12.09
C THR A 5 -1.38 1.17 10.94
N HIS A 6 -1.76 1.87 9.88
CA HIS A 6 -2.27 1.22 8.66
C HIS A 6 -1.26 0.19 8.14
N ILE A 7 -1.77 -0.91 7.57
CA ILE A 7 -0.94 -1.82 6.79
C ILE A 7 -0.49 -1.06 5.53
N SER A 8 0.83 -0.93 5.39
CA SER A 8 1.52 -0.31 4.26
C SER A 8 1.34 -1.13 2.97
N TYR A 9 1.73 -0.56 1.83
CA TYR A 9 1.63 -1.29 0.56
C TYR A 9 2.62 -2.47 0.52
N GLU A 10 3.83 -2.25 1.03
CA GLU A 10 4.91 -3.22 1.16
C GLU A 10 4.47 -4.41 2.04
N GLU A 11 3.85 -4.13 3.18
CA GLU A 11 3.28 -5.17 4.04
C GLU A 11 2.19 -5.96 3.30
N ARG A 12 1.32 -5.32 2.51
CA ARG A 12 0.32 -6.04 1.69
C ARG A 12 0.97 -6.93 0.64
N MET A 13 2.06 -6.50 0.00
CA MET A 13 2.81 -7.34 -0.94
C MET A 13 3.39 -8.57 -0.25
N LEU A 14 3.95 -8.39 0.95
CA LEU A 14 4.48 -9.48 1.77
C LEU A 14 3.37 -10.46 2.21
N ILE A 15 2.22 -9.96 2.67
CA ILE A 15 1.04 -10.78 2.98
C ILE A 15 0.66 -11.65 1.77
N ALA A 16 0.55 -11.04 0.59
CA ALA A 16 0.21 -11.76 -0.64
C ALA A 16 1.24 -12.83 -1.02
N GLN A 17 2.53 -12.56 -0.83
CA GLN A 17 3.59 -13.55 -1.10
C GLN A 17 3.57 -14.70 -0.09
N LEU A 18 3.40 -14.41 1.20
CA LEU A 18 3.37 -15.42 2.26
C LEU A 18 2.14 -16.31 2.17
N LEU A 19 0.97 -15.76 1.83
CA LEU A 19 -0.24 -16.54 1.56
C LEU A 19 -0.07 -17.49 0.37
N ARG A 20 0.54 -17.03 -0.72
CA ARG A 20 0.87 -17.90 -1.88
C ARG A 20 1.82 -19.04 -1.51
N LYS A 21 2.66 -18.86 -0.49
CA LYS A 21 3.54 -19.89 0.10
C LYS A 21 2.83 -20.75 1.15
N GLY A 22 1.51 -20.64 1.31
CA GLY A 22 0.71 -21.42 2.27
C GLY A 22 0.92 -21.03 3.73
N LYS A 23 1.48 -19.85 4.03
CA LYS A 23 1.69 -19.41 5.42
C LYS A 23 0.37 -18.96 6.05
N THR A 24 0.18 -19.29 7.33
CA THR A 24 -1.02 -18.94 8.07
C THR A 24 -1.04 -17.45 8.44
N PRO A 25 -2.23 -16.84 8.64
CA PRO A 25 -2.33 -15.46 9.11
C PRO A 25 -1.59 -15.20 10.43
N TYR A 26 -1.52 -16.19 11.32
CA TYR A 26 -0.73 -16.12 12.56
C TYR A 26 0.77 -15.99 12.30
N TYR A 27 1.31 -16.82 11.41
CA TYR A 27 2.71 -16.73 11.00
C TYR A 27 3.02 -15.35 10.41
N ILE A 28 2.15 -14.87 9.52
CA ILE A 28 2.32 -13.56 8.85
C ILE A 28 2.30 -12.42 9.87
N ALA A 29 1.40 -12.47 10.85
CA ALA A 29 1.32 -11.49 11.92
C ALA A 29 2.61 -11.44 12.76
N ARG A 30 3.17 -12.59 13.12
CA ARG A 30 4.46 -12.68 13.81
C ARG A 30 5.60 -12.12 12.97
N TRP A 31 5.65 -12.45 11.68
CA TRP A 31 6.68 -11.98 10.75
C TRP A 31 6.68 -10.46 10.59
N LEU A 32 5.50 -9.85 10.45
CA LEU A 32 5.32 -8.41 10.28
C LEU A 32 5.27 -7.66 11.61
N GLN A 33 5.43 -8.35 12.75
CA GLN A 33 5.26 -7.77 14.08
C GLN A 33 3.92 -7.03 14.26
N ARG A 34 2.85 -7.59 13.66
CA ARG A 34 1.49 -7.06 13.73
C ARG A 34 0.61 -7.93 14.61
N LYS A 35 -0.51 -7.37 15.08
CA LYS A 35 -1.56 -8.14 15.75
C LYS A 35 -2.19 -9.12 14.76
N TYR A 36 -2.50 -10.33 15.24
CA TYR A 36 -3.19 -11.35 14.46
C TYR A 36 -4.49 -10.83 13.82
N ASP A 37 -5.35 -10.20 14.62
CA ASP A 37 -6.65 -9.69 14.14
C ASP A 37 -6.50 -8.63 13.05
N THR A 38 -5.42 -7.84 13.10
CA THR A 38 -5.12 -6.85 12.07
C THR A 38 -4.79 -7.51 10.73
N ILE A 39 -3.97 -8.57 10.74
CA ILE A 39 -3.65 -9.34 9.53
C ILE A 39 -4.87 -10.11 9.05
N ARG A 40 -5.58 -10.80 9.94
CA ARG A 40 -6.79 -11.55 9.60
C ARG A 40 -7.84 -10.65 8.95
N GLY A 41 -8.17 -9.52 9.59
CA GLY A 41 -9.16 -8.58 9.07
C GLY A 41 -8.72 -7.90 7.77
N GLU A 42 -7.42 -7.70 7.55
CA GLU A 42 -6.92 -7.26 6.24
C GLU A 42 -7.14 -8.32 5.16
N ILE A 43 -6.80 -9.58 5.45
CA ILE A 43 -6.94 -10.68 4.51
C ILE A 43 -8.41 -10.87 4.15
N GLU A 44 -9.30 -10.95 5.14
CA GLU A 44 -10.74 -11.14 4.92
C GLU A 44 -11.36 -10.01 4.10
N ARG A 45 -11.03 -8.74 4.40
CA ARG A 45 -11.60 -7.59 3.68
C ARG A 45 -11.15 -7.47 2.23
N ASN A 46 -10.00 -8.03 1.88
CA ASN A 46 -9.37 -7.86 0.56
C ASN A 46 -9.18 -9.17 -0.20
N SER A 47 -9.70 -10.28 0.34
CA SER A 47 -9.79 -11.53 -0.39
C SER A 47 -11.06 -11.56 -1.21
N THR A 48 -10.96 -12.15 -2.40
CA THR A 48 -12.09 -12.35 -3.30
C THR A 48 -12.09 -13.79 -3.78
N THR A 49 -13.26 -14.41 -3.81
CA THR A 49 -13.44 -15.73 -4.39
C THR A 49 -13.47 -15.60 -5.91
N ASN A 50 -12.54 -16.27 -6.58
CA ASN A 50 -12.51 -16.30 -8.04
C ASN A 50 -13.56 -17.29 -8.60
N ARG A 51 -13.70 -17.34 -9.93
CA ARG A 51 -14.65 -18.24 -10.61
C ARG A 51 -14.42 -19.74 -10.35
N TRP A 52 -13.24 -20.10 -9.85
CA TRP A 52 -12.85 -21.47 -9.50
C TRP A 52 -13.04 -21.78 -8.00
N ARG A 53 -13.74 -20.91 -7.27
CA ARG A 53 -13.98 -21.02 -5.81
C ARG A 53 -12.70 -20.92 -4.96
N GLU A 54 -11.60 -20.43 -5.52
CA GLU A 54 -10.39 -20.17 -4.75
C GLU A 54 -10.45 -18.77 -4.16
N THR A 55 -10.13 -18.65 -2.87
CA THR A 55 -10.04 -17.37 -2.19
C THR A 55 -8.65 -16.79 -2.42
N VAL A 56 -8.58 -15.70 -3.18
CA VAL A 56 -7.31 -15.04 -3.52
C VAL A 56 -7.26 -13.67 -2.85
N TYR A 57 -6.20 -13.43 -2.08
CA TYR A 57 -5.94 -12.13 -1.50
C TYR A 57 -5.43 -11.14 -2.55
N GLY A 58 -6.12 -10.01 -2.72
CA GLY A 58 -5.79 -8.98 -3.70
C GLY A 58 -5.20 -7.71 -3.06
N SER A 59 -3.88 -7.64 -2.91
CA SER A 59 -3.16 -6.45 -2.38
C SER A 59 -3.49 -5.16 -3.13
N ASN A 60 -3.67 -5.26 -4.45
CA ASN A 60 -3.94 -4.12 -5.33
C ASN A 60 -5.33 -3.51 -5.14
N SER A 61 -6.34 -4.29 -4.74
CA SER A 61 -7.70 -3.78 -4.53
C SER A 61 -7.76 -2.83 -3.32
N ALA A 62 -7.13 -3.24 -2.21
CA ALA A 62 -6.99 -2.45 -1.00
C ALA A 62 -6.26 -1.12 -1.28
N HIS A 63 -5.15 -1.23 -2.01
CA HIS A 63 -4.31 -0.09 -2.36
C HIS A 63 -5.01 0.88 -3.30
N LYS A 64 -5.67 0.39 -4.35
CA LYS A 64 -6.48 1.23 -5.27
C LYS A 64 -7.58 2.00 -4.53
N LYS A 65 -8.29 1.35 -3.61
CA LYS A 65 -9.29 2.03 -2.76
C LYS A 65 -8.68 3.08 -1.84
N TYR A 66 -7.46 2.85 -1.35
CA TYR A 66 -6.74 3.83 -0.55
C TYR A 66 -6.31 5.03 -1.40
N LEU A 67 -5.68 4.80 -2.56
CA LEU A 67 -5.25 5.85 -3.47
C LEU A 67 -6.43 6.70 -3.93
N ARG A 68 -7.55 6.07 -4.33
CA ARG A 68 -8.76 6.80 -4.73
C ARG A 68 -9.28 7.72 -3.61
N ARG A 69 -9.32 7.23 -2.36
CA ARG A 69 -9.71 8.07 -1.21
C ARG A 69 -8.73 9.20 -0.92
N ARG A 70 -7.44 9.03 -1.25
CA ARG A 70 -6.40 10.05 -1.09
C ARG A 70 -6.52 11.11 -2.18
N GLU A 71 -6.81 10.70 -3.42
CA GLU A 71 -7.09 11.58 -4.56
C GLU A 71 -8.35 12.42 -4.32
N GLU A 72 -9.44 11.79 -3.87
CA GLU A 72 -10.73 12.45 -3.58
C GLU A 72 -10.72 13.28 -2.28
N SER A 73 -9.60 13.30 -1.54
CA SER A 73 -9.52 13.96 -0.24
C SER A 73 -9.47 15.48 -0.37
N LYS A 74 -10.41 16.17 0.29
CA LYS A 74 -10.45 17.64 0.37
C LYS A 74 -9.52 18.25 1.43
N ARG A 75 -8.57 17.49 1.97
CA ARG A 75 -7.59 18.05 2.92
C ARG A 75 -6.55 18.86 2.14
N ASP A 76 -6.22 20.05 2.62
CA ASP A 76 -5.28 20.97 1.95
C ASP A 76 -3.97 20.31 1.54
N ALA A 77 -3.36 19.52 2.44
CA ALA A 77 -2.13 18.78 2.15
C ALA A 77 -2.27 17.77 0.99
N ARG A 78 -3.46 17.18 0.80
CA ARG A 78 -3.75 16.24 -0.30
C ARG A 78 -4.07 16.97 -1.60
N ILE A 79 -4.75 18.12 -1.52
CA ILE A 79 -4.99 18.98 -2.68
C ILE A 79 -3.66 19.43 -3.29
N ILE A 80 -2.70 19.83 -2.45
CA ILE A 80 -1.34 20.20 -2.87
C ILE A 80 -0.62 19.00 -3.50
N GLU A 81 -0.67 17.84 -2.84
CA GLU A 81 -0.04 16.60 -3.34
C GLU A 81 -0.59 16.18 -4.72
N ASN A 82 -1.90 16.32 -4.92
CA ASN A 82 -2.57 15.95 -6.17
C ASN A 82 -2.54 17.08 -7.22
N ASN A 83 -1.89 18.22 -6.94
CA ASN A 83 -1.85 19.35 -7.87
C ASN A 83 -0.84 19.04 -9.00
N PRO A 84 -1.29 18.91 -10.26
CA PRO A 84 -0.44 18.52 -11.37
C PRO A 84 0.67 19.54 -11.65
N CYS A 85 0.44 20.83 -11.39
CA CYS A 85 1.46 21.86 -11.56
C CYS A 85 2.62 21.67 -10.57
N ILE A 86 2.31 21.34 -9.31
CA ILE A 86 3.30 21.09 -8.26
C ILE A 86 4.06 19.79 -8.55
N ALA A 87 3.36 18.72 -8.95
CA ALA A 87 3.97 17.45 -9.30
C ALA A 87 4.94 17.57 -10.48
N ASN A 88 4.55 18.30 -11.53
CA ASN A 88 5.41 18.55 -12.69
C ASN A 88 6.64 19.37 -12.29
N LYS A 89 6.47 20.41 -11.46
CA LYS A 89 7.59 21.24 -11.01
C LYS A 89 8.59 20.47 -10.15
N LEU A 90 8.10 19.60 -9.26
CA LEU A 90 8.94 18.70 -8.48
C LEU A 90 9.72 17.74 -9.38
N THR A 91 9.06 17.18 -10.40
CA THR A 91 9.68 16.26 -11.35
C THR A 91 10.80 16.96 -12.14
N GLU A 92 10.55 18.16 -12.67
CA GLU A 92 11.57 18.99 -13.32
C GLU A 92 12.79 19.18 -12.40
N LEU A 93 12.56 19.62 -11.16
CA LEU A 93 13.64 19.90 -10.21
C LEU A 93 14.47 18.66 -9.88
N ILE A 94 13.82 17.51 -9.69
CA ILE A 94 14.49 16.24 -9.41
C ILE A 94 15.34 15.82 -10.61
N THR A 95 14.78 15.86 -11.81
CA THR A 95 15.50 15.48 -13.04
C THR A 95 16.72 16.39 -13.26
N THR A 96 16.56 17.70 -13.10
CA THR A 96 17.67 18.66 -13.20
C THR A 96 18.74 18.43 -12.13
N ALA A 97 18.37 18.03 -10.91
CA ALA A 97 19.33 17.70 -9.86
C ALA A 97 20.11 16.42 -10.17
N GLN A 98 19.42 15.37 -10.65
CA GLN A 98 20.04 14.11 -11.07
C GLN A 98 21.01 14.30 -12.23
N GLU A 99 20.65 15.13 -13.21
CA GLU A 99 21.54 15.48 -14.33
C GLU A 99 22.80 16.22 -13.87
N ARG A 100 22.70 17.07 -12.84
CA ARG A 100 23.86 17.78 -12.27
C ARG A 100 24.79 16.84 -11.51
N ASP A 101 24.24 15.90 -10.75
CA ASP A 101 25.02 14.91 -10.00
C ASP A 101 25.73 13.89 -10.90
N LEU A 102 25.26 13.67 -12.13
CA LEU A 102 25.89 12.80 -13.13
C LEU A 102 27.06 13.47 -13.89
N ILE A 103 27.20 14.79 -13.77
CA ILE A 103 28.22 15.60 -14.45
C ILE A 103 29.37 15.98 -13.47
N THR A 104 29.26 15.60 -12.19
CA THR A 104 30.26 15.84 -11.14
C THR A 104 31.00 14.56 -10.79
#